data_AF-A0A953Z9C7-F1
#
_entry.id   AF-A0A953Z9C7-F1
#
_cell.length_a   1.000
_cell.length_b   1.000
_cell.length_c   1.000
_cell.angle_alpha   90.00
_cell.angle_beta   90.00
_cell.angle_gamma   90.00
#
_symmetry.space_group_name_H-M   'P 1'
#
loop_
_entity.id
_entity.type
_entity.pdbx_description
1 polymer ?
#
loop_
_entity_poly.entity_id
_entity_poly.type
_entity_poly.pdbx_seq_one_letter_code
_entity_poly.pdbx_strand_id
1 'polypeptide(L)'
;LSFLMLFRPLDTGVAGGTLEMVAGNCTDPVATTQCTIDSAFLSARTDFANGTNGCISVVPGSTSGYSPGISVPTNGNACFSSTATDISLSILGIPLPLQDVQIGGEFTGGNPPTGITNGLIKGFVPETVADSIILPADSPVGANQPLSSLLIGGSGNCDPGDDRDTYNSVVGWWVYLNYTAAAVPLQ
;
A
#
# COMPACT_ATOMS: atom_id res chain seq x y z
N LEU A 1 -9.83 -7.61 8.83
CA LEU A 1 -10.20 -6.60 7.82
C LEU A 1 -9.45 -6.94 6.55
N SER A 2 -10.14 -7.12 5.44
CA SER A 2 -9.52 -7.37 4.14
C SER A 2 -9.58 -6.10 3.31
N PHE A 3 -8.50 -5.74 2.63
CA PHE A 3 -8.51 -4.65 1.65
C PHE A 3 -8.86 -5.21 0.28
N LEU A 4 -9.76 -4.54 -0.44
CA LEU A 4 -10.14 -4.89 -1.80
C LEU A 4 -9.71 -3.76 -2.74
N MET A 5 -9.28 -4.17 -3.93
CA MET A 5 -8.99 -3.29 -5.05
C MET A 5 -10.03 -3.55 -6.14
N LEU A 6 -10.91 -2.57 -6.38
CA LEU A 6 -11.94 -2.66 -7.40
C LEU A 6 -11.47 -1.95 -8.67
N PHE A 7 -11.22 -2.74 -9.71
CA PHE A 7 -10.86 -2.24 -11.02
C PHE A 7 -12.10 -2.05 -11.90
N ARG A 8 -12.19 -0.91 -12.58
CA ARG A 8 -13.26 -0.58 -13.53
C ARG A 8 -12.65 -0.09 -14.85
N PRO A 9 -12.48 -0.96 -15.86
CA PRO A 9 -12.61 -2.44 -15.83
C PRO A 9 -11.36 -3.16 -15.31
N LEU A 10 -11.50 -4.42 -14.88
CA LEU A 10 -10.36 -5.34 -14.72
C LEU A 10 -10.02 -5.98 -16.07
N ASP A 11 -9.31 -5.25 -16.92
CA ASP A 11 -8.97 -5.65 -18.29
C ASP A 11 -7.56 -5.16 -18.63
N THR A 12 -6.65 -6.06 -19.00
CA THR A 12 -5.26 -5.71 -19.36
C THR A 12 -5.11 -5.26 -20.82
N GLY A 13 -6.15 -5.41 -21.64
CA GLY A 13 -6.20 -4.96 -23.02
C GLY A 13 -6.58 -3.49 -23.21
N VAL A 14 -7.03 -2.81 -22.14
CA VAL A 14 -7.27 -1.37 -22.14
C VAL A 14 -6.07 -0.60 -21.59
N ALA A 15 -5.95 0.69 -21.94
CA ALA A 15 -4.86 1.54 -21.46
C ALA A 15 -4.90 1.80 -19.94
N GLY A 16 -6.08 1.69 -19.33
CA GLY A 16 -6.29 2.01 -17.92
C GLY A 16 -7.77 2.10 -17.56
N GLY A 17 -8.05 2.57 -16.35
CA GLY A 17 -9.40 2.73 -15.83
C GLY A 17 -9.39 3.35 -14.44
N THR A 18 -10.46 3.13 -13.69
CA THR A 18 -10.56 3.59 -12.31
C THR A 18 -10.26 2.44 -11.35
N LEU A 19 -9.44 2.72 -10.34
CA LEU A 19 -9.13 1.86 -9.21
C LEU A 19 -9.76 2.45 -7.95
N GLU A 20 -10.47 1.61 -7.20
CA GLU A 20 -11.05 1.99 -5.91
C GLU A 20 -10.58 1.04 -4.83
N MET A 21 -9.94 1.60 -3.80
CA MET A 21 -9.56 0.89 -2.58
C MET A 21 -10.71 0.95 -1.59
N VAL A 22 -11.18 -0.20 -1.15
CA VAL A 22 -12.24 -0.33 -0.14
C VAL A 22 -11.87 -1.38 0.91
N ALA A 23 -12.52 -1.32 2.06
CA ALA A 23 -12.53 -2.46 2.96
C ALA A 23 -13.56 -3.48 2.49
N GLY A 24 -13.26 -4.75 2.71
CA GLY A 24 -14.13 -5.87 2.39
C GLY A 24 -14.31 -6.82 3.56
N ASN A 25 -15.51 -7.38 3.62
CA ASN A 25 -15.84 -8.54 4.45
C ASN A 25 -15.77 -9.77 3.57
N CYS A 26 -14.68 -10.53 3.69
CA CYS A 26 -14.43 -11.73 2.90
C CYS A 26 -14.73 -13.00 3.73
N THR A 27 -15.38 -13.98 3.10
CA THR A 27 -15.69 -15.27 3.74
C THR A 27 -14.56 -16.28 3.57
N ASP A 28 -14.17 -16.97 4.64
CA ASP A 28 -13.33 -18.17 4.55
C ASP A 28 -14.14 -19.39 4.03
N PRO A 29 -13.51 -20.38 3.37
CA PRO A 29 -12.07 -20.53 3.09
C PRO A 29 -11.62 -19.91 1.76
N VAL A 30 -10.30 -19.67 1.64
CA VAL A 30 -9.64 -19.00 0.49
C VAL A 30 -10.11 -19.50 -0.88
N ALA A 31 -10.32 -20.81 -1.03
CA ALA A 31 -10.71 -21.46 -2.28
C ALA A 31 -12.11 -21.06 -2.81
N THR A 32 -12.97 -20.50 -1.97
CA THR A 32 -14.32 -20.03 -2.33
C THR A 32 -14.58 -18.60 -1.84
N THR A 33 -13.52 -17.81 -1.62
CA THR A 33 -13.65 -16.47 -1.03
C THR A 33 -14.57 -15.60 -1.86
N GLN A 34 -15.63 -15.13 -1.23
CA GLN A 34 -16.48 -14.06 -1.73
C GLN A 34 -16.31 -12.87 -0.81
N CYS A 35 -16.27 -11.68 -1.37
CA CYS A 35 -16.13 -10.46 -0.59
C CYS A 35 -17.29 -9.50 -0.88
N THR A 36 -17.79 -8.89 0.18
CA THR A 36 -18.73 -7.77 0.10
C THR A 36 -17.99 -6.50 0.50
N ILE A 37 -18.36 -5.37 -0.10
CA ILE A 37 -17.80 -4.07 0.28
C ILE A 37 -18.34 -3.67 1.65
N ASP A 38 -17.44 -3.30 2.55
CA ASP A 38 -17.85 -2.61 3.77
C ASP A 38 -18.11 -1.13 3.48
N SER A 39 -19.40 -0.78 3.36
CA SER A 39 -19.83 0.59 3.09
C SER A 39 -19.49 1.59 4.20
N ALA A 40 -19.08 1.14 5.39
CA ALA A 40 -18.63 2.03 6.46
C ALA A 40 -17.21 2.57 6.22
N PHE A 41 -16.46 1.97 5.29
CA PHE A 41 -15.10 2.40 4.97
C PHE A 41 -15.11 3.50 3.89
N LEU A 42 -14.35 4.57 4.13
CA LEU A 42 -14.15 5.62 3.14
C LEU A 42 -13.30 5.07 1.99
N SER A 43 -13.88 4.96 0.81
CA SER A 43 -13.13 4.48 -0.35
C SER A 43 -12.14 5.53 -0.86
N ALA A 44 -10.95 5.07 -1.26
CA ALA A 44 -10.00 5.90 -1.98
C ALA A 44 -10.07 5.53 -3.46
N ARG A 45 -10.55 6.48 -4.28
CA ARG A 45 -10.67 6.30 -5.73
C ARG A 45 -9.55 7.06 -6.43
N THR A 46 -8.91 6.39 -7.37
CA THR A 46 -7.83 6.92 -8.19
C THR A 46 -7.92 6.31 -9.59
N ASP A 47 -7.23 6.88 -10.57
CA ASP A 47 -7.10 6.27 -11.88
C ASP A 47 -5.89 5.33 -11.90
N PHE A 48 -5.91 4.34 -12.80
CA PHE A 48 -4.77 3.49 -13.06
C PHE A 48 -4.49 3.39 -14.56
N ALA A 49 -3.22 3.19 -14.89
CA ALA A 49 -2.75 2.88 -16.22
C ALA A 49 -2.15 1.48 -16.25
N ASN A 50 -2.47 0.72 -17.29
CA ASN A 50 -1.81 -0.54 -17.60
C ASN A 50 -0.51 -0.28 -18.37
N GLY A 51 0.48 -1.14 -18.18
CA GLY A 51 1.75 -1.07 -18.88
C GLY A 51 2.53 -2.38 -18.83
N THR A 52 3.69 -2.38 -19.46
CA THR A 52 4.62 -3.54 -19.48
C THR A 52 6.01 -3.18 -18.95
N ASN A 53 6.26 -1.90 -18.68
CA ASN A 53 7.54 -1.38 -18.20
C ASN A 53 7.31 -0.44 -17.02
N GLY A 54 7.98 -0.69 -15.89
CA GLY A 54 8.14 0.26 -14.79
C GLY A 54 6.82 0.77 -14.20
N CYS A 55 5.86 -0.12 -13.95
CA CYS A 55 4.54 0.29 -13.46
C CYS A 55 4.63 1.07 -12.15
N ILE A 56 5.25 0.50 -11.12
CA ILE A 56 5.53 1.22 -9.89
C ILE A 56 6.94 0.87 -9.42
N SER A 57 7.66 1.86 -8.92
CA SER A 57 9.00 1.71 -8.36
C SER A 57 9.11 2.41 -7.01
N VAL A 58 10.18 2.08 -6.29
CA VAL A 58 10.63 2.88 -5.16
C VAL A 58 11.03 4.29 -5.60
N VAL A 59 10.95 5.25 -4.67
CA VAL A 59 11.57 6.56 -4.87
C VAL A 59 13.09 6.39 -4.80
N PRO A 60 13.86 6.92 -5.77
CA PRO A 60 15.30 6.83 -5.74
C PRO A 60 15.89 7.41 -4.45
N GLY A 61 16.73 6.63 -3.76
CA GLY A 61 17.41 7.07 -2.53
C GLY A 61 16.63 6.85 -1.23
N SER A 62 15.36 6.47 -1.29
CA SER A 62 14.51 6.33 -0.09
C SER A 62 14.53 4.92 0.53
N THR A 63 15.61 4.15 0.35
CA THR A 63 15.67 2.74 0.78
C THR A 63 17.00 2.41 1.42
N SER A 64 16.98 1.75 2.59
CA SER A 64 18.18 1.56 3.42
C SER A 64 18.63 0.10 3.55
N GLY A 65 18.32 -0.75 2.57
CA GLY A 65 18.85 -2.13 2.50
C GLY A 65 18.20 -3.13 3.46
N TYR A 66 16.96 -2.88 3.88
CA TYR A 66 16.14 -3.79 4.69
C TYR A 66 16.04 -5.20 4.10
N SER A 67 15.89 -6.21 4.97
CA SER A 67 15.72 -7.61 4.59
C SER A 67 14.43 -8.20 5.21
N PRO A 68 13.51 -8.77 4.41
CA PRO A 68 13.57 -8.86 2.96
C PRO A 68 13.50 -7.48 2.29
N GLY A 69 14.17 -7.34 1.15
CA GLY A 69 14.13 -6.09 0.37
C GLY A 69 12.76 -5.86 -0.26
N ILE A 70 12.53 -4.62 -0.70
CA ILE A 70 11.31 -4.24 -1.41
C ILE A 70 11.30 -4.92 -2.78
N SER A 71 10.28 -5.74 -3.02
CA SER A 71 10.03 -6.29 -4.35
C SER A 71 9.32 -5.23 -5.19
N VAL A 72 9.79 -5.00 -6.42
CA VAL A 72 9.13 -4.10 -7.37
C VAL A 72 8.67 -4.89 -8.58
N PRO A 73 7.53 -4.53 -9.20
CA PRO A 73 7.15 -5.06 -10.50
C PRO A 73 8.30 -5.02 -11.50
N THR A 74 8.65 -6.17 -12.05
CA THR A 74 9.69 -6.35 -13.05
C THR A 74 9.14 -6.11 -14.46
N ASN A 75 10.00 -5.59 -15.33
CA ASN A 75 9.67 -5.40 -16.75
C ASN A 75 9.52 -6.77 -17.40
N GLY A 76 8.30 -7.14 -17.81
CA GLY A 76 8.06 -8.41 -18.49
C GLY A 76 6.60 -8.87 -18.48
N ASN A 77 5.85 -8.54 -17.43
CA ASN A 77 4.44 -8.89 -17.30
C ASN A 77 3.53 -7.67 -17.51
N ALA A 78 2.26 -7.93 -17.87
CA ALA A 78 1.24 -6.90 -17.81
C ALA A 78 1.11 -6.42 -16.36
N CYS A 79 1.26 -5.12 -16.14
CA CYS A 79 1.20 -4.52 -14.82
C CYS A 79 0.34 -3.26 -14.85
N PHE A 80 0.03 -2.71 -13.68
CA PHE A 80 -0.66 -1.43 -13.56
C PHE A 80 -0.01 -0.53 -12.52
N SER A 81 -0.30 0.76 -12.63
CA SER A 81 0.07 1.79 -11.67
C SER A 81 -1.01 2.82 -11.53
N SER A 82 -1.30 3.23 -10.30
CA SER A 82 -2.28 4.27 -10.03
C SER A 82 -1.67 5.67 -10.09
N THR A 83 -2.52 6.66 -10.36
CA THR A 83 -2.25 8.04 -9.95
C THR A 83 -2.19 8.12 -8.43
N ALA A 84 -1.49 9.14 -7.93
CA ALA A 84 -1.36 9.36 -6.51
C ALA A 84 -2.68 9.80 -5.86
N THR A 85 -2.93 9.31 -4.64
CA THR A 85 -4.06 9.73 -3.80
C THR A 85 -3.69 9.57 -2.33
N ASP A 86 -4.39 10.23 -1.42
CA ASP A 86 -4.20 10.01 0.01
C ASP A 86 -5.04 8.81 0.48
N ILE A 87 -4.46 7.97 1.33
CA ILE A 87 -5.11 6.76 1.87
C ILE A 87 -4.74 6.58 3.33
N SER A 88 -5.70 6.19 4.17
CA SER A 88 -5.40 5.70 5.52
C SER A 88 -5.43 4.18 5.54
N LEU A 89 -4.27 3.56 5.74
CA LEU A 89 -4.15 2.12 5.95
C LEU A 89 -4.28 1.80 7.43
N SER A 90 -4.93 0.70 7.80
CA SER A 90 -4.97 0.22 9.19
C SER A 90 -4.01 -0.95 9.35
N ILE A 91 -2.89 -0.74 10.03
CA ILE A 91 -1.87 -1.76 10.30
C ILE A 91 -1.95 -2.12 11.78
N LEU A 92 -2.26 -3.38 12.09
CA LEU A 92 -2.44 -3.86 13.47
C LEU A 92 -3.46 -3.04 14.28
N GLY A 93 -4.48 -2.48 13.60
CA GLY A 93 -5.51 -1.62 14.23
C GLY A 93 -5.10 -0.16 14.41
N ILE A 94 -3.88 0.22 14.00
CA ILE A 94 -3.39 1.60 14.04
C ILE A 94 -3.64 2.25 12.67
N PRO A 95 -4.39 3.37 12.61
CA PRO A 95 -4.54 4.11 11.36
C PRO A 95 -3.23 4.81 11.00
N LEU A 96 -2.73 4.51 9.81
CA LEU A 96 -1.58 5.09 9.17
C LEU A 96 -2.06 5.91 7.97
N PRO A 97 -2.34 7.22 8.15
CA PRO A 97 -2.58 8.12 7.04
C PRO A 97 -1.29 8.30 6.22
N LEU A 98 -1.38 8.02 4.93
CA LEU A 98 -0.33 8.17 3.95
C LEU A 98 -0.75 9.20 2.90
N GLN A 99 0.21 10.03 2.51
CA GLN A 99 0.09 10.99 1.42
C GLN A 99 0.72 10.43 0.14
N ASP A 100 0.27 10.93 -1.00
CA ASP A 100 0.85 10.62 -2.32
C ASP A 100 0.94 9.10 -2.58
N VAL A 101 -0.09 8.37 -2.16
CA VAL A 101 -0.12 6.92 -2.25
C VAL A 101 -0.31 6.49 -3.70
N GLN A 102 0.63 5.70 -4.18
CA GLN A 102 0.54 4.99 -5.43
C GLN A 102 0.45 3.49 -5.17
N ILE A 103 -0.38 2.83 -5.97
CA ILE A 103 -0.61 1.39 -5.91
C ILE A 103 -0.30 0.83 -7.28
N GLY A 104 0.48 -0.23 -7.34
CA GLY A 104 0.73 -0.92 -8.58
C GLY A 104 1.13 -2.36 -8.35
N GLY A 105 1.16 -3.13 -9.43
CA GLY A 105 1.55 -4.52 -9.34
C GLY A 105 1.57 -5.23 -10.67
N GLU A 106 2.20 -6.39 -10.69
CA GLU A 106 2.16 -7.32 -11.82
C GLU A 106 0.90 -8.17 -11.77
N PHE A 107 0.10 -8.13 -12.83
CA PHE A 107 -1.02 -9.03 -12.99
C PHE A 107 -0.56 -10.47 -13.22
N THR A 108 -1.37 -11.41 -12.80
CA THR A 108 -1.26 -12.82 -13.15
C THR A 108 -2.54 -13.35 -13.78
N GLY A 109 -2.42 -14.46 -14.51
CA GLY A 109 -3.53 -15.06 -15.24
C GLY A 109 -3.68 -14.51 -16.66
N GLY A 110 -4.86 -14.71 -17.24
CA GLY A 110 -5.19 -14.23 -18.58
C GLY A 110 -5.76 -12.81 -18.57
N ASN A 111 -6.64 -12.53 -19.53
CA ASN A 111 -7.47 -11.33 -19.54
C ASN A 111 -8.95 -11.77 -19.46
N PRO A 112 -9.69 -11.48 -18.36
CA PRO A 112 -9.28 -10.66 -17.22
C PRO A 112 -8.21 -11.34 -16.32
N PRO A 113 -7.36 -10.56 -15.65
CA PRO A 113 -6.43 -11.06 -14.64
C PRO A 113 -7.12 -11.85 -13.52
N THR A 114 -6.42 -12.85 -12.99
CA THR A 114 -6.88 -13.66 -11.84
C THR A 114 -6.16 -13.32 -10.53
N GLY A 115 -5.18 -12.41 -10.57
CA GLY A 115 -4.49 -11.98 -9.36
C GLY A 115 -3.37 -10.97 -9.62
N ILE A 116 -2.64 -10.67 -8.54
CA ILE A 116 -1.44 -9.82 -8.49
C ILE A 116 -0.37 -10.60 -7.71
N THR A 117 0.80 -10.83 -8.32
CA THR A 117 1.89 -11.62 -7.69
C THR A 117 3.01 -10.79 -7.08
N ASN A 118 3.14 -9.54 -7.51
CA ASN A 118 4.21 -8.65 -7.08
C ASN A 118 3.63 -7.24 -7.01
N GLY A 119 2.84 -7.00 -5.96
CA GLY A 119 2.20 -5.73 -5.68
C GLY A 119 3.07 -4.84 -4.80
N LEU A 120 2.95 -3.53 -4.99
CA LEU A 120 3.56 -2.52 -4.17
C LEU A 120 2.57 -1.38 -3.91
N ILE A 121 2.41 -1.04 -2.63
CA ILE A 121 1.83 0.23 -2.20
C ILE A 121 2.99 1.10 -1.71
N LYS A 122 3.07 2.32 -2.20
CA LYS A 122 4.06 3.32 -1.80
C LYS A 122 3.34 4.58 -1.38
N GLY A 123 3.72 5.17 -0.26
CA GLY A 123 3.21 6.47 0.18
C GLY A 123 4.16 7.15 1.15
N PHE A 124 3.87 8.39 1.50
CA PHE A 124 4.69 9.20 2.40
C PHE A 124 3.93 9.49 3.70
N VAL A 125 4.61 9.37 4.85
CA VAL A 125 4.09 9.81 6.14
C VAL A 125 4.94 10.96 6.68
N PRO A 126 4.39 12.18 6.82
CA PRO A 126 5.10 13.29 7.46
C PRO A 126 5.49 12.98 8.91
N GLU A 127 6.63 13.49 9.36
CA GLU A 127 7.12 13.30 10.72
C GLU A 127 6.12 13.78 11.77
N THR A 128 5.54 14.96 11.56
CA THR A 128 4.50 15.51 12.43
C THR A 128 3.25 14.63 12.52
N VAL A 129 2.94 13.89 11.45
CA VAL A 129 1.81 12.96 11.44
C VAL A 129 2.18 11.70 12.21
N ALA A 130 3.37 11.12 11.98
CA ALA A 130 3.86 9.97 12.73
C ALA A 130 3.98 10.25 14.24
N ASP A 131 4.43 11.46 14.62
CA ASP A 131 4.50 11.92 16.02
C ASP A 131 3.12 11.99 16.70
N SER A 132 2.07 12.28 15.91
CA SER A 132 0.70 12.39 16.43
C SER A 132 0.00 11.04 16.64
N ILE A 133 0.53 9.96 16.05
CA ILE A 133 -0.04 8.62 16.15
C ILE A 133 0.52 7.93 17.39
N ILE A 134 -0.22 7.99 18.49
CA ILE A 134 0.17 7.30 19.72
C ILE A 134 -0.23 5.83 19.65
N LEU A 135 0.75 4.94 19.79
CA LEU A 135 0.54 3.51 19.78
C LEU A 135 -0.27 3.08 21.02
N PRO A 136 -1.25 2.17 20.86
CA PRO A 136 -2.03 1.64 21.97
C PRO A 136 -1.16 1.06 23.09
N ALA A 137 -1.65 1.10 24.33
CA ALA A 137 -0.93 0.59 25.49
C ALA A 137 -0.65 -0.92 25.43
N ASP A 138 -1.42 -1.67 24.64
CA ASP A 138 -1.26 -3.09 24.35
C ASP A 138 -0.48 -3.37 23.05
N SER A 139 0.05 -2.33 22.39
CA SER A 139 0.85 -2.49 21.18
C SER A 139 2.12 -3.31 21.47
N PRO A 140 2.35 -4.42 20.75
CA PRO A 140 3.51 -5.28 20.97
C PRO A 140 4.84 -4.61 20.56
N VAL A 141 4.78 -3.49 19.84
CA VAL A 141 5.94 -2.84 19.22
C VAL A 141 6.32 -1.50 19.85
N GLY A 142 5.60 -1.01 20.87
CA GLY A 142 5.94 0.26 21.53
C GLY A 142 4.77 0.92 22.22
N ALA A 143 4.33 0.37 23.36
CA ALA A 143 3.18 0.88 24.10
C ALA A 143 3.30 2.37 24.49
N ASN A 144 2.27 3.17 24.18
CA ASN A 144 2.16 4.59 24.50
C ASN A 144 3.30 5.47 23.95
N GLN A 145 3.98 5.04 22.90
CA GLN A 145 4.97 5.84 22.18
C GLN A 145 4.37 6.35 20.86
N PRO A 146 4.87 7.48 20.32
CA PRO A 146 4.52 7.89 18.97
C PRO A 146 5.02 6.87 17.94
N LEU A 147 4.33 6.74 16.80
CA LEU A 147 4.76 5.84 15.72
C LEU A 147 6.18 6.17 15.24
N SER A 148 6.54 7.45 15.21
CA SER A 148 7.87 7.91 14.82
C SER A 148 8.99 7.30 15.65
N SER A 149 8.77 6.95 16.92
CA SER A 149 9.81 6.32 17.74
C SER A 149 10.19 4.92 17.25
N LEU A 150 9.35 4.30 16.42
CA LEU A 150 9.61 2.99 15.81
C LEU A 150 10.31 3.10 14.44
N LEU A 151 10.35 4.29 13.86
CA LEU A 151 10.94 4.53 12.54
C LEU A 151 12.37 5.05 12.73
N ILE A 152 13.32 4.48 12.00
CA ILE A 152 14.74 4.87 12.07
C ILE A 152 14.87 6.36 11.69
N GLY A 153 15.60 7.13 12.50
CA GLY A 153 15.68 8.59 12.41
C GLY A 153 14.67 9.35 13.29
N GLY A 154 13.62 8.68 13.79
CA GLY A 154 12.64 9.28 14.68
C GLY A 154 13.14 9.42 16.13
N SER A 155 12.57 10.39 16.86
CA SER A 155 12.95 10.63 18.25
C SER A 155 12.66 9.42 19.13
N GLY A 156 13.67 8.96 19.89
CA GLY A 156 13.54 7.80 20.77
C GLY A 156 13.71 6.44 20.09
N ASN A 157 14.00 6.40 18.77
CA ASN A 157 14.37 5.16 18.10
C ASN A 157 15.72 4.63 18.63
N CYS A 158 15.87 3.31 18.69
CA CYS A 158 17.06 2.65 19.21
C CYS A 158 18.17 2.44 18.17
N ASP A 159 17.88 2.66 16.88
CA ASP A 159 18.84 2.62 15.79
C ASP A 159 19.44 4.02 15.55
N PRO A 160 20.78 4.17 15.46
CA PRO A 160 21.43 5.46 15.25
C PRO A 160 21.35 5.98 13.79
N GLY A 161 20.78 5.20 12.86
CA GLY A 161 20.56 5.61 11.48
C GLY A 161 19.51 6.72 11.32
N ASP A 162 19.34 7.17 10.07
CA ASP A 162 18.29 8.13 9.71
C ASP A 162 17.71 7.75 8.35
N ASP A 163 16.48 7.24 8.37
CA ASP A 163 15.73 6.86 7.17
C ASP A 163 14.67 7.89 6.81
N ARG A 164 14.74 9.09 7.41
CA ARG A 164 13.86 10.18 7.03
C ARG A 164 14.24 10.70 5.65
N ASP A 165 13.21 11.03 4.89
CA ASP A 165 13.28 11.67 3.59
C ASP A 165 12.60 13.04 3.63
N THR A 166 12.82 13.83 2.60
CA THR A 166 12.09 15.09 2.37
C THR A 166 11.21 14.96 1.15
N TYR A 167 9.90 15.17 1.33
CA TYR A 167 8.92 15.22 0.26
C TYR A 167 8.12 16.53 0.35
N ASN A 168 8.08 17.30 -0.75
CA ASN A 168 7.42 18.62 -0.78
C ASN A 168 7.84 19.54 0.38
N SER A 169 9.15 19.56 0.70
CA SER A 169 9.74 20.33 1.82
C SER A 169 9.28 19.91 3.22
N VAL A 170 8.64 18.73 3.35
CA VAL A 170 8.23 18.13 4.61
C VAL A 170 9.10 16.92 4.89
N VAL A 171 9.63 16.82 6.12
CA VAL A 171 10.40 15.67 6.59
C VAL A 171 9.43 14.55 7.00
N GLY A 172 9.80 13.31 6.73
CA GLY A 172 8.98 12.14 7.03
C GLY A 172 9.61 10.86 6.48
N TRP A 173 8.80 9.84 6.23
CA TRP A 173 9.28 8.54 5.73
C TRP A 173 8.49 8.09 4.51
N TRP A 174 9.19 7.50 3.54
CA TRP A 174 8.56 6.69 2.51
C TRP A 174 8.23 5.31 3.07
N VAL A 175 6.96 4.91 2.93
CA VAL A 175 6.44 3.62 3.36
C VAL A 175 6.20 2.76 2.13
N TYR A 176 6.69 1.52 2.18
CA TYR A 176 6.57 0.52 1.12
C TYR A 176 5.93 -0.75 1.67
N LEU A 177 4.83 -1.18 1.07
CA LEU A 177 4.14 -2.42 1.44
C LEU A 177 4.03 -3.32 0.23
N ASN A 178 4.75 -4.43 0.25
CA ASN A 178 4.57 -5.49 -0.72
C ASN A 178 3.29 -6.27 -0.45
N TYR A 179 2.58 -6.67 -1.51
CA TYR A 179 1.37 -7.46 -1.40
C TYR A 179 1.21 -8.43 -2.56
N THR A 180 0.40 -9.46 -2.32
CA THR A 180 -0.20 -10.30 -3.35
C THR A 180 -1.71 -10.22 -3.23
N ALA A 181 -2.43 -10.50 -4.32
CA ALA A 181 -3.89 -10.50 -4.31
C ALA A 181 -4.44 -11.57 -5.26
N ALA A 182 -5.60 -12.11 -4.92
CA ALA A 182 -6.37 -12.98 -5.81
C ALA A 182 -7.63 -12.24 -6.26
N ALA A 183 -8.04 -12.47 -7.52
CA ALA A 183 -9.34 -12.02 -7.99
C ALA A 183 -10.45 -12.83 -7.29
N VAL A 184 -11.43 -12.13 -6.74
CA VAL A 184 -12.58 -12.72 -6.04
C VAL A 184 -13.88 -12.17 -6.62
N PRO A 185 -14.95 -12.96 -6.68
CA PRO A 185 -16.27 -12.44 -7.03
C PRO A 185 -16.69 -11.37 -6.01
N LEU A 186 -17.10 -10.21 -6.51
CA LEU A 186 -17.72 -9.16 -5.71
C LEU A 186 -19.22 -9.44 -5.62
N GLN A 187 -19.76 -9.46 -4.40
CA GLN A 187 -21.20 -9.57 -4.14
C GLN A 187 -21.83 -8.22 -3.79
#